data_AF-A0A3R9WSA6-F1
#
_entry.id   AF-A0A3R9WSA6-F1
#
_cell.length_a   1.000
_cell.length_b   1.000
_cell.length_c   1.000
_cell.angle_alpha   90.00
_cell.angle_beta   90.00
_cell.angle_gamma   90.00
#
_symmetry.space_group_name_H-M   'P 1'
#
loop_
_entity.id
_entity.type
_entity.pdbx_description
1 polymer ?
#
loop_
_entity_poly.entity_id
_entity_poly.type
_entity_poly.pdbx_seq_one_letter_code
_entity_poly.pdbx_strand_id
1 'polypeptide(L)'
;MTVSVARQPIVTAEKKIIGYELLYREDSCKSFRAKNPDQATSDVIFKSFLDIGLDTITDNNTAFINFTKNSLIQRVPLLLPASKMMVEILEDIEVSPEILHILQELKEKNYQIALDDFILTEKSDSFLPFADIVKIDWQDSDITNIKNVVQASKVYSFTLLAEKLETKSEFEKAKSMGFTLFQGYYFGHPLIVK
;
A
#
# COMPACT_ATOMS: atom_id res chain seq x y z
N MET A 1 11.64 -6.60 -22.70
CA MET A 1 10.58 -5.95 -21.92
C MET A 1 11.26 -4.94 -21.04
N THR A 2 10.88 -3.67 -21.14
CA THR A 2 11.37 -2.63 -20.22
C THR A 2 10.29 -2.51 -19.16
N VAL A 3 10.55 -3.02 -17.97
CA VAL A 3 9.67 -2.78 -16.82
C VAL A 3 9.99 -1.39 -16.30
N SER A 4 8.97 -0.55 -16.12
CA SER A 4 9.12 0.78 -15.54
C SER A 4 8.46 0.81 -14.17
N VAL A 5 9.13 1.45 -13.21
CA VAL A 5 8.60 1.67 -11.87
C VAL A 5 8.22 3.13 -11.78
N ALA A 6 6.96 3.40 -11.47
CA ALA A 6 6.52 4.73 -11.06
C ALA A 6 6.46 4.79 -9.54
N ARG A 7 6.68 5.97 -8.97
CA ARG A 7 6.52 6.22 -7.54
C ARG A 7 5.51 7.33 -7.30
N GLN A 8 4.66 7.19 -6.29
CA GLN A 8 3.73 8.22 -5.87
C GLN A 8 3.99 8.62 -4.42
N PRO A 9 4.10 9.93 -4.09
CA PRO A 9 4.43 10.34 -2.74
C PRO A 9 3.26 10.15 -1.78
N ILE A 10 3.58 9.66 -0.58
CA ILE A 10 2.71 9.69 0.60
C ILE A 10 3.23 10.78 1.53
N VAL A 11 2.33 11.66 1.98
CA VAL A 11 2.70 12.85 2.73
C VAL A 11 1.92 13.00 4.03
N THR A 12 2.51 13.75 4.96
CA THR A 12 1.85 14.23 6.19
C THR A 12 0.93 15.42 5.93
N ALA A 13 0.20 15.86 6.97
CA ALA A 13 -0.60 17.09 6.94
C ALA A 13 0.24 18.35 6.62
N GLU A 14 1.53 18.35 6.95
CA GLU A 14 2.50 19.40 6.65
C GLU A 14 3.10 19.26 5.23
N LYS A 15 2.60 18.31 4.43
CA LYS A 15 3.08 17.96 3.09
C LYS A 15 4.53 17.45 3.07
N LYS A 16 5.04 16.98 4.20
CA LYS A 16 6.33 16.27 4.27
C LYS A 16 6.13 14.85 3.74
N ILE A 17 6.95 14.43 2.78
CA ILE A 17 6.99 13.07 2.25
C ILE A 17 7.51 12.11 3.34
N ILE A 18 6.83 10.99 3.51
CA ILE A 18 7.20 9.91 4.44
C ILE A 18 7.58 8.61 3.73
N GLY A 19 7.17 8.49 2.48
CA GLY A 19 7.30 7.27 1.71
C GLY A 19 6.79 7.47 0.30
N TYR A 20 7.01 6.45 -0.51
CA TYR A 20 6.46 6.38 -1.85
C TYR A 20 5.80 5.03 -2.07
N GLU A 21 4.58 5.05 -2.59
CA GLU A 21 3.99 3.86 -3.20
C GLU A 21 4.67 3.58 -4.53
N LEU A 22 5.08 2.33 -4.70
CA LEU A 22 5.71 1.85 -5.92
C LEU A 22 4.66 1.23 -6.82
N LEU A 23 4.38 1.93 -7.92
CA LEU A 23 3.40 1.57 -8.92
C LEU A 23 4.10 0.92 -10.12
N TYR A 24 3.71 -0.30 -10.43
CA TYR A 24 4.21 -1.03 -11.58
C TYR A 24 3.51 -0.60 -12.87
N ARG A 25 4.29 -0.32 -13.92
CA ARG A 25 3.76 -0.13 -15.27
C ARG A 25 4.54 -0.99 -16.26
N GLU A 26 3.80 -1.93 -16.85
CA GLU A 26 4.29 -2.80 -17.91
C GLU A 26 4.19 -2.03 -19.25
N ASP A 27 5.32 -1.55 -19.78
CA ASP A 27 5.37 -1.00 -21.14
C ASP A 27 5.32 -2.16 -22.15
N SER A 28 4.13 -2.72 -22.37
CA SER A 28 3.90 -3.56 -23.56
C SER A 28 2.57 -3.24 -24.23
N CYS A 29 2.67 -2.57 -25.37
CA CYS A 29 1.67 -2.72 -26.42
C CYS A 29 1.39 -4.22 -26.65
N LYS A 30 0.10 -4.56 -26.66
CA LYS A 30 -0.49 -5.84 -27.09
C LYS A 30 -0.39 -6.99 -26.09
N SER A 31 -1.53 -7.20 -25.41
CA SER A 31 -2.16 -8.51 -25.24
C SER A 31 -1.21 -9.68 -24.98
N PHE A 32 -0.78 -9.84 -23.74
CA PHE A 32 -0.36 -11.15 -23.27
C PHE A 32 -1.14 -11.49 -22.01
N ARG A 33 -2.25 -12.22 -22.21
CA ARG A 33 -2.83 -13.08 -21.17
C ARG A 33 -1.78 -14.13 -20.82
N ALA A 34 -0.83 -13.79 -19.96
CA ALA A 34 0.09 -14.76 -19.39
C ALA A 34 -0.71 -15.68 -18.46
N LYS A 35 -0.61 -16.99 -18.70
CA LYS A 35 -1.35 -18.06 -18.02
C LYS A 35 -0.99 -18.26 -16.53
N ASN A 36 -0.23 -17.34 -15.93
CA ASN A 36 -0.03 -17.26 -14.48
C ASN A 36 0.53 -15.85 -14.13
N PRO A 37 -0.35 -14.85 -13.92
CA PRO A 37 0.04 -13.45 -13.73
C PRO A 37 0.91 -13.20 -12.49
N ASP A 38 0.75 -14.00 -11.44
CA ASP A 38 1.28 -13.67 -10.11
C ASP A 38 2.79 -13.94 -9.94
N GLN A 39 3.32 -14.97 -10.62
CA GLN A 39 4.73 -15.37 -10.49
C GLN A 39 5.67 -14.53 -11.37
N ALA A 40 5.26 -14.24 -12.61
CA ALA A 40 6.11 -13.48 -13.53
C ALA A 40 6.25 -12.01 -13.13
N THR A 41 5.21 -11.43 -12.53
CA THR A 41 5.16 -10.01 -12.17
C THR A 41 5.98 -9.75 -10.90
N SER A 42 5.83 -10.59 -9.86
CA SER A 42 6.53 -10.41 -8.58
C SER A 42 8.05 -10.58 -8.71
N ASP A 43 8.54 -11.62 -9.40
CA ASP A 43 9.98 -11.91 -9.52
C ASP A 43 10.74 -10.89 -10.38
N VAL A 44 10.12 -10.39 -11.46
CA VAL A 44 10.72 -9.39 -12.35
C VAL A 44 10.76 -8.01 -11.68
N ILE A 45 9.74 -7.68 -10.89
CA ILE A 45 9.67 -6.42 -10.13
C ILE A 45 10.66 -6.44 -8.96
N PHE A 46 10.76 -7.56 -8.23
CA PHE A 46 11.75 -7.72 -7.17
C PHE A 46 13.17 -7.57 -7.67
N LYS A 47 13.45 -8.17 -8.84
CA LYS A 47 14.75 -8.05 -9.49
C LYS A 47 15.05 -6.59 -9.87
N SER A 48 14.06 -5.86 -10.34
CA SER A 48 14.22 -4.42 -10.64
C SER A 48 14.52 -3.59 -9.39
N PHE A 49 13.90 -3.90 -8.24
CA PHE A 49 14.22 -3.25 -6.96
C PHE A 49 15.62 -3.58 -6.46
N LEU A 50 16.08 -4.82 -6.65
CA LEU A 50 17.45 -5.23 -6.33
C LEU A 50 18.48 -4.57 -7.26
N ASP A 51 18.16 -4.43 -8.54
CA ASP A 51 19.07 -3.89 -9.56
C ASP A 51 19.23 -2.36 -9.45
N ILE A 52 18.16 -1.60 -9.20
CA ILE A 52 18.18 -0.13 -9.07
C ILE A 52 18.49 0.32 -7.63
N GLY A 53 18.10 -0.51 -6.64
CA GLY A 53 18.16 -0.21 -5.22
C GLY A 53 16.94 0.60 -4.75
N LEU A 54 16.28 0.12 -3.69
CA LEU A 54 15.11 0.80 -3.11
C LEU A 54 15.40 2.25 -2.72
N ASP A 55 16.56 2.52 -2.12
CA ASP A 55 16.93 3.86 -1.64
C ASP A 55 16.95 4.88 -2.78
N THR A 56 17.40 4.47 -3.98
CA THR A 56 17.39 5.30 -5.18
C THR A 56 15.95 5.59 -5.63
N ILE A 57 15.11 4.55 -5.64
CA ILE A 57 13.72 4.65 -6.08
C ILE A 57 12.89 5.49 -5.11
N THR A 58 13.14 5.42 -3.80
CA THR A 58 12.33 6.09 -2.78
C THR A 58 12.98 7.34 -2.20
N ASP A 59 14.12 7.79 -2.74
CA ASP A 59 14.88 8.90 -2.18
C ASP A 59 15.14 8.72 -0.67
N ASN A 60 15.56 7.51 -0.29
CA ASN A 60 15.77 7.04 1.08
C ASN A 60 14.52 7.03 2.00
N ASN A 61 13.31 7.18 1.46
CA ASN A 61 12.07 7.05 2.21
C ASN A 61 11.54 5.60 2.19
N THR A 62 10.50 5.31 2.98
CA THR A 62 9.86 3.98 3.00
C THR A 62 9.20 3.65 1.66
N ALA A 63 9.42 2.43 1.15
CA ALA A 63 8.74 1.89 -0.01
C ALA A 63 7.41 1.24 0.38
N PHE A 64 6.29 1.74 -0.13
CA PHE A 64 4.99 1.09 -0.01
C PHE A 64 4.83 0.17 -1.21
N ILE A 65 4.65 -1.14 -0.94
CA ILE A 65 4.69 -2.18 -1.97
C ILE A 65 3.48 -3.10 -1.82
N ASN A 66 2.70 -3.17 -2.88
CA ASN A 66 1.55 -4.06 -3.03
C ASN A 66 1.97 -5.52 -3.18
N PHE A 67 1.42 -6.40 -2.34
CA PHE A 67 1.64 -7.84 -2.42
C PHE A 67 0.37 -8.60 -2.71
N THR A 68 0.39 -9.41 -3.77
CA THR A 68 -0.69 -10.35 -4.06
C THR A 68 -0.73 -11.47 -3.01
N LYS A 69 -1.89 -12.14 -2.90
CA LYS A 69 -2.07 -13.33 -2.05
C LYS A 69 -0.96 -14.37 -2.23
N ASN A 70 -0.62 -14.70 -3.48
CA ASN A 70 0.41 -15.69 -3.76
C ASN A 70 1.81 -15.24 -3.29
N SER A 71 2.14 -13.96 -3.44
CA SER A 71 3.43 -13.41 -2.99
C SER A 71 3.55 -13.40 -1.46
N LEU A 72 2.45 -13.18 -0.73
CA LEU A 72 2.40 -13.34 0.73
C LEU A 72 2.65 -14.81 1.13
N ILE A 73 1.96 -15.76 0.49
CA ILE A 73 2.12 -17.20 0.73
C ILE A 73 3.57 -17.63 0.50
N GLN A 74 4.20 -17.13 -0.57
CA GLN A 74 5.60 -17.40 -0.91
C GLN A 74 6.61 -16.62 -0.08
N ARG A 75 6.17 -15.79 0.88
CA ARG A 75 7.03 -14.96 1.74
C ARG A 75 7.94 -14.01 0.97
N VAL A 76 7.50 -13.54 -0.19
CA VAL A 76 8.21 -12.54 -0.99
C VAL A 76 8.55 -11.27 -0.18
N PRO A 77 7.67 -10.74 0.71
CA PRO A 77 8.04 -9.59 1.54
C PRO A 77 9.31 -9.80 2.37
N LEU A 78 9.60 -11.05 2.79
CA LEU A 78 10.76 -11.37 3.63
C LEU A 78 12.10 -11.26 2.92
N LEU A 79 12.09 -11.07 1.60
CA LEU A 79 13.29 -10.94 0.78
C LEU A 79 13.86 -9.51 0.80
N LEU A 80 13.15 -8.52 1.37
CA LEU A 80 13.61 -7.14 1.52
C LEU A 80 13.72 -6.75 3.00
N PRO A 81 14.58 -5.79 3.37
CA PRO A 81 14.68 -5.34 4.76
C PRO A 81 13.38 -4.67 5.24
N ALA A 82 12.84 -5.14 6.36
CA ALA A 82 11.64 -4.56 7.00
C ALA A 82 11.74 -3.04 7.23
N SER A 83 12.94 -2.52 7.52
CA SER A 83 13.17 -1.09 7.77
C SER A 83 13.01 -0.20 6.53
N LYS A 84 12.93 -0.78 5.33
CA LYS A 84 12.85 -0.03 4.07
C LYS A 84 11.47 -0.10 3.41
N MET A 85 10.54 -0.86 3.96
CA MET A 85 9.28 -1.13 3.28
C MET A 85 8.07 -1.19 4.21
N MET A 86 6.93 -0.81 3.64
CA MET A 86 5.59 -1.08 4.13
C MET A 86 4.98 -2.16 3.24
N VAL A 87 4.46 -3.23 3.84
CA VAL A 87 3.76 -4.31 3.14
C VAL A 87 2.30 -3.89 2.94
N GLU A 88 1.87 -3.66 1.71
CA GLU A 88 0.47 -3.35 1.39
C GLU A 88 -0.31 -4.63 1.07
N ILE A 89 -1.38 -4.85 1.84
CA ILE A 89 -2.33 -5.94 1.66
C ILE A 89 -3.48 -5.40 0.81
N LEU A 90 -3.61 -5.95 -0.40
CA LEU A 90 -4.64 -5.58 -1.37
C LEU A 90 -6.05 -5.91 -0.85
N GLU A 91 -7.02 -5.13 -1.30
CA GLU A 91 -8.43 -5.20 -0.92
C GLU A 91 -9.13 -6.50 -1.38
N ASP A 92 -8.59 -7.16 -2.41
CA ASP A 92 -9.09 -8.43 -2.96
C ASP A 92 -8.64 -9.66 -2.16
N ILE A 93 -7.76 -9.49 -1.17
CA ILE A 93 -7.24 -10.59 -0.35
C ILE A 93 -8.28 -10.96 0.73
N GLU A 94 -8.91 -12.11 0.52
CA GLU A 94 -9.84 -12.67 1.49
C GLU A 94 -9.15 -13.12 2.79
N VAL A 95 -9.81 -12.85 3.91
CA VAL A 95 -9.41 -13.31 5.25
C VAL A 95 -9.42 -14.83 5.30
N SER A 96 -8.29 -15.42 5.69
CA SER A 96 -8.18 -16.84 5.98
C SER A 96 -7.21 -17.08 7.14
N PRO A 97 -7.29 -18.23 7.84
CA PRO A 97 -6.33 -18.58 8.89
C PRO A 97 -4.88 -18.58 8.40
N GLU A 98 -4.67 -18.98 7.15
CA GLU A 98 -3.36 -18.92 6.51
C GLU A 98 -2.88 -17.47 6.40
N ILE A 99 -3.65 -16.57 5.79
CA ILE A 99 -3.27 -15.15 5.63
C ILE A 99 -2.99 -14.49 6.98
N LEU A 100 -3.87 -14.68 7.97
CA LEU A 100 -3.67 -14.12 9.32
C LEU A 100 -2.36 -14.61 9.96
N HIS A 101 -2.00 -15.88 9.74
CA HIS A 101 -0.72 -16.41 10.21
C HIS A 101 0.48 -15.73 9.52
N ILE A 102 0.36 -15.42 8.21
CA ILE A 102 1.41 -14.67 7.48
C ILE A 102 1.55 -13.26 8.05
N LEU A 103 0.43 -12.55 8.29
CA LEU A 103 0.47 -11.20 8.85
C LEU A 103 1.10 -11.20 10.24
N GLN A 104 0.76 -12.18 11.09
CA GLN A 104 1.38 -12.37 12.39
C GLN A 104 2.90 -12.56 12.27
N GLU A 105 3.36 -13.43 11.37
CA GLU A 105 4.79 -13.66 11.14
C GLU A 105 5.51 -12.38 10.69
N LEU A 106 4.89 -11.59 9.80
CA LEU A 106 5.43 -10.30 9.36
C LEU A 106 5.59 -9.34 10.54
N LYS A 107 4.58 -9.23 11.41
CA LYS A 107 4.65 -8.39 12.63
C LYS A 107 5.75 -8.86 13.57
N GLU A 108 5.90 -10.16 13.80
CA GLU A 108 6.97 -10.74 14.64
C GLU A 108 8.36 -10.45 14.09
N LYS A 109 8.49 -10.24 12.78
CA LYS A 109 9.73 -9.86 12.09
C LYS A 109 9.90 -8.35 11.93
N ASN A 110 9.07 -7.54 12.59
CA ASN A 110 9.07 -6.07 12.58
C ASN A 110 8.72 -5.42 11.23
N TYR A 111 8.02 -6.13 10.34
CA TYR A 111 7.45 -5.49 9.16
C TYR A 111 6.26 -4.63 9.56
N GLN A 112 6.12 -3.50 8.86
CA GLN A 112 4.93 -2.69 8.93
C GLN A 112 3.95 -3.11 7.82
N ILE A 113 2.66 -3.04 8.13
CA ILE A 113 1.58 -3.50 7.26
C ILE A 113 0.60 -2.35 7.04
N ALA A 114 0.27 -2.12 5.77
CA ALA A 114 -0.81 -1.22 5.35
C ALA A 114 -1.94 -2.05 4.73
N LEU A 115 -3.20 -1.71 5.03
CA LEU A 115 -4.36 -2.27 4.36
C LEU A 115 -4.79 -1.29 3.26
N ASP A 116 -4.77 -1.75 2.01
CA ASP A 116 -5.07 -0.95 0.83
C ASP A 116 -6.58 -0.89 0.54
N ASP A 117 -7.07 0.25 0.02
CA ASP A 117 -8.48 0.51 -0.33
C ASP A 117 -9.51 -0.14 0.63
N PHE A 118 -9.29 0.01 1.95
CA PHE A 118 -9.89 -0.86 2.96
C PHE A 118 -11.38 -0.62 3.21
N ILE A 119 -12.17 -1.71 3.12
CA ILE A 119 -13.59 -1.73 3.49
C ILE A 119 -13.76 -2.55 4.77
N LEU A 120 -14.31 -1.91 5.81
CA LEU A 120 -14.55 -2.56 7.09
C LEU A 120 -15.86 -3.37 7.05
N THR A 121 -15.71 -4.68 7.25
CA THR A 121 -16.78 -5.68 7.32
C THR A 121 -16.53 -6.60 8.52
N GLU A 122 -17.51 -7.45 8.86
CA GLU A 122 -17.37 -8.47 9.91
C GLU A 122 -16.24 -9.46 9.66
N LYS A 123 -15.78 -9.62 8.41
CA LYS A 123 -14.65 -10.49 8.09
C LYS A 123 -13.34 -9.71 8.13
N SER A 124 -13.29 -8.56 7.45
CA SER A 124 -12.06 -7.78 7.26
C SER A 124 -11.57 -7.10 8.54
N ASP A 125 -12.40 -6.99 9.58
CA ASP A 125 -11.99 -6.52 10.90
C ASP A 125 -10.80 -7.31 11.49
N SER A 126 -10.67 -8.58 11.10
CA SER A 126 -9.63 -9.50 11.55
C SER A 126 -8.24 -9.11 11.04
N PHE A 127 -8.15 -8.22 10.04
CA PHE A 127 -6.88 -7.63 9.59
C PHE A 127 -6.43 -6.45 10.45
N LEU A 128 -7.34 -5.75 11.13
CA LEU A 128 -7.04 -4.53 11.89
C LEU A 128 -6.00 -4.70 13.00
N PRO A 129 -5.94 -5.83 13.75
CA PRO A 129 -4.88 -6.05 14.75
C PRO A 129 -3.45 -6.03 14.18
N PHE A 130 -3.30 -6.24 12.87
CA PHE A 130 -2.01 -6.30 12.20
C PHE A 130 -1.64 -4.98 11.50
N ALA A 131 -2.59 -4.07 11.33
CA ALA A 131 -2.39 -2.86 10.53
C ALA A 131 -1.61 -1.79 11.30
N ASP A 132 -0.59 -1.22 10.66
CA ASP A 132 0.06 0.02 11.09
C ASP A 132 -0.57 1.23 10.37
N ILE A 133 -1.00 1.03 9.12
CA ILE A 133 -1.72 2.00 8.30
C ILE A 133 -2.99 1.36 7.73
N VAL A 134 -4.07 2.11 7.67
CA VAL A 134 -5.25 1.77 6.87
C VAL A 134 -5.48 2.88 5.85
N LYS A 135 -5.46 2.49 4.58
CA LYS A 135 -5.64 3.36 3.42
C LYS A 135 -7.10 3.33 2.99
N ILE A 136 -7.62 4.50 2.63
CA ILE A 136 -9.02 4.69 2.23
C ILE A 136 -9.05 5.44 0.91
N ASP A 137 -9.59 4.79 -0.12
CA ASP A 137 -9.95 5.45 -1.36
C ASP A 137 -11.00 6.53 -1.07
N TRP A 138 -10.62 7.79 -1.24
CA TRP A 138 -11.53 8.91 -1.00
C TRP A 138 -12.63 9.06 -2.05
N GLN A 139 -12.41 8.55 -3.25
CA GLN A 139 -13.33 8.65 -4.39
C GLN A 139 -14.35 7.51 -4.38
N ASP A 140 -13.91 6.30 -4.02
CA ASP A 140 -14.75 5.10 -4.10
C ASP A 140 -15.37 4.68 -2.74
N SER A 141 -14.80 5.10 -1.61
CA SER A 141 -15.35 4.74 -0.29
C SER A 141 -16.59 5.56 0.07
N ASP A 142 -17.64 4.87 0.53
CA ASP A 142 -18.79 5.56 1.09
C ASP A 142 -18.49 6.18 2.47
N ILE A 143 -19.26 7.22 2.82
CA ILE A 143 -19.07 7.96 4.07
C ILE A 143 -19.31 7.10 5.33
N THR A 144 -20.06 6.01 5.23
CA THR A 144 -20.32 5.09 6.34
C THR A 144 -19.08 4.27 6.63
N ASN A 145 -18.44 3.69 5.60
CA ASN A 145 -17.17 2.98 5.71
C ASN A 145 -16.09 3.90 6.32
N ILE A 146 -15.93 5.11 5.77
CA ILE A 146 -14.93 6.07 6.28
C ILE A 146 -15.14 6.33 7.77
N LYS A 147 -16.37 6.58 8.21
CA LYS A 147 -16.67 6.81 9.63
C LYS A 147 -16.38 5.57 10.48
N ASN A 148 -16.71 4.38 10.00
CA ASN A 148 -16.47 3.15 10.73
C ASN A 148 -14.97 2.89 10.92
N VAL A 149 -14.15 3.07 9.87
CA VAL A 149 -12.69 2.93 9.95
C VAL A 149 -12.08 3.99 10.89
N VAL A 150 -12.58 5.23 10.84
CA VAL A 150 -12.17 6.30 11.77
C VAL A 150 -12.51 5.97 13.23
N GLN A 151 -13.60 5.25 13.50
CA GLN A 151 -13.88 4.78 14.85
C GLN A 151 -12.99 3.60 15.23
N ALA A 152 -12.75 2.67 14.31
CA ALA A 152 -11.88 1.52 14.53
C ALA A 152 -10.42 1.94 14.82
N SER A 153 -9.93 3.03 14.23
CA SER A 153 -8.57 3.54 14.48
C SER A 153 -8.35 3.94 15.96
N LYS A 154 -9.42 4.35 16.65
CA LYS A 154 -9.37 4.66 18.09
C LYS A 154 -9.22 3.42 18.97
N VAL A 155 -9.49 2.24 18.43
CA VAL A 155 -9.40 0.95 19.13
C VAL A 155 -8.09 0.25 18.77
N TYR A 156 -7.76 0.17 17.48
CA TYR A 156 -6.63 -0.62 16.97
C TYR A 156 -5.32 0.18 16.79
N SER A 157 -5.31 1.49 17.06
CA SER A 157 -4.11 2.34 17.04
C SER A 157 -3.34 2.40 15.71
N PHE A 158 -3.99 2.12 14.58
CA PHE A 158 -3.41 2.32 13.25
C PHE A 158 -3.53 3.78 12.79
N THR A 159 -2.67 4.16 11.86
CA THR A 159 -2.69 5.47 11.22
C THR A 159 -3.62 5.47 10.00
N LEU A 160 -4.39 6.54 9.83
CA LEU A 160 -5.30 6.72 8.70
C LEU A 160 -4.61 7.45 7.55
N LEU A 161 -4.68 6.86 6.35
CA LEU A 161 -4.19 7.42 5.09
C LEU A 161 -5.35 7.60 4.11
N ALA A 162 -5.54 8.83 3.61
CA ALA A 162 -6.56 9.14 2.61
C ALA A 162 -5.92 9.19 1.22
N GLU A 163 -6.44 8.40 0.29
CA GLU A 163 -5.92 8.25 -1.06
C GLU A 163 -6.78 8.92 -2.12
N LYS A 164 -6.21 9.06 -3.31
CA LYS A 164 -6.88 9.60 -4.50
C LYS A 164 -7.52 10.97 -4.23
N LEU A 165 -6.87 11.78 -3.39
CA LEU A 165 -7.25 13.18 -3.14
C LEU A 165 -6.84 14.05 -4.33
N GLU A 166 -7.81 14.69 -4.97
CA GLU A 166 -7.60 15.49 -6.18
C GLU A 166 -7.64 17.00 -5.89
N THR A 167 -8.29 17.40 -4.80
CA THR A 167 -8.53 18.80 -4.47
C THR A 167 -8.10 19.18 -3.05
N LYS A 168 -7.82 20.47 -2.85
CA LYS A 168 -7.58 21.03 -1.51
C LYS A 168 -8.77 20.79 -0.58
N SER A 169 -10.01 20.86 -1.09
CA SER A 169 -11.21 20.69 -0.26
C SER A 169 -11.32 19.28 0.29
N GLU A 170 -10.98 18.26 -0.49
CA GLU A 170 -10.96 16.86 -0.04
C GLU A 170 -9.87 16.65 1.01
N PHE A 171 -8.67 17.19 0.79
CA PHE A 171 -7.58 17.15 1.76
C PHE A 171 -7.99 17.75 3.12
N GLU A 172 -8.53 18.96 3.14
CA GLU A 172 -8.97 19.60 4.39
C GLU A 172 -10.09 18.80 5.08
N LYS A 173 -10.99 18.20 4.29
CA LYS A 173 -12.06 17.34 4.82
C LYS A 173 -11.48 16.06 5.43
N ALA A 174 -10.62 15.33 4.73
CA ALA A 174 -9.94 14.14 5.24
C ALA A 174 -9.17 14.46 6.54
N LYS A 175 -8.41 15.55 6.54
CA LYS A 175 -7.68 16.03 7.73
C LYS A 175 -8.63 16.30 8.90
N SER A 176 -9.76 16.96 8.67
CA SER A 176 -10.76 17.23 9.72
C SER A 176 -11.41 15.96 10.28
N MET A 177 -11.38 14.85 9.53
CA MET A 177 -11.90 13.55 9.94
C MET A 177 -10.88 12.69 10.69
N GLY A 178 -9.65 13.20 10.90
CA GLY A 178 -8.61 12.51 11.67
C GLY A 178 -7.58 11.75 10.83
N PHE A 179 -7.62 11.89 9.50
CA PHE A 179 -6.54 11.41 8.64
C PHE A 179 -5.27 12.23 8.88
N THR A 180 -4.12 11.55 8.91
CA THR A 180 -2.82 12.19 9.16
C THR A 180 -1.82 11.94 8.05
N LEU A 181 -2.08 10.96 7.20
CA LEU A 181 -1.35 10.68 5.97
C LEU A 181 -2.26 10.85 4.75
N PHE A 182 -1.66 11.25 3.63
CA PHE A 182 -2.39 11.65 2.44
C PHE A 182 -1.63 11.29 1.17
N GLN A 183 -2.38 10.92 0.14
CA GLN A 183 -1.90 10.61 -1.20
C GLN A 183 -2.94 11.04 -2.24
N GLY A 184 -2.48 11.41 -3.42
CA GLY A 184 -3.34 11.79 -4.54
C GLY A 184 -2.72 12.85 -5.43
N TYR A 185 -3.37 13.13 -6.56
CA TYR A 185 -2.89 14.09 -7.56
C TYR A 185 -2.77 15.52 -7.00
N TYR A 186 -3.49 15.86 -5.93
CA TYR A 186 -3.30 17.12 -5.22
C TYR A 186 -1.86 17.31 -4.68
N PHE A 187 -1.15 16.23 -4.36
CA PHE A 187 0.21 16.27 -3.81
C PHE A 187 1.29 15.94 -4.83
N GLY A 188 0.95 15.12 -5.82
CA GLY A 188 1.85 14.75 -6.90
C GLY A 188 1.31 13.60 -7.74
N HIS A 189 1.60 13.65 -9.03
CA HIS A 189 1.34 12.53 -9.93
C HIS A 189 2.44 11.47 -9.81
N PRO A 190 2.15 10.20 -10.12
CA PRO A 190 3.16 9.16 -10.25
C PRO A 190 4.28 9.59 -11.21
N LEU A 191 5.52 9.48 -10.76
CA LEU A 191 6.72 9.79 -11.55
C LEU A 191 7.46 8.50 -11.90
N ILE A 192 7.73 8.29 -13.18
CA ILE A 192 8.54 7.16 -13.64
C ILE A 192 9.98 7.39 -13.17
N VAL A 193 10.52 6.41 -12.45
CA VAL A 193 11.94 6.34 -12.09
C VAL A 193 12.62 5.46 -13.15
N LYS A 194 13.72 5.97 -13.73
CA LYS A 194 14.54 5.27 -14.72
C LYS A 194 15.89 4.93 -14.13
#